data_AF-A0A9E3N1B4-F1
#
_entry.id   AF-A0A9E3N1B4-F1
#
_cell.length_a   1.000
_cell.length_b   1.000
_cell.length_c   1.000
_cell.angle_alpha   90.00
_cell.angle_beta   90.00
_cell.angle_gamma   90.00
#
_symmetry.space_group_name_H-M   'P 1'
#
loop_
_entity.id
_entity.type
_entity.pdbx_description
1 polymer ?
#
loop_
_entity_poly.entity_id
_entity_poly.type
_entity_poly.pdbx_seq_one_letter_code
_entity_poly.pdbx_strand_id
1 'polypeptide(L)'
;AREARKRGADGVVCGHIHHAEMREIDGVLYCNDGDWVESLTALVEHADGRLEILDWSTRGHPGERVVPEDEAAIAPPGVRAPELAVLSAALP
;
A
#
# COMPACT_ATOMS: atom_id res chain seq x y z
N ALA A 1 14.59 8.91 -3.87
CA ALA A 1 16.05 8.65 -3.89
C ALA A 1 16.87 9.80 -3.28
N ARG A 2 16.98 10.97 -3.91
CA ARG A 2 17.89 12.06 -3.45
C ARG A 2 17.69 12.47 -1.99
N GLU A 3 16.46 12.72 -1.56
CA GLU A 3 16.17 13.14 -0.18
C GLU A 3 16.40 12.03 0.84
N ALA A 4 16.09 10.77 0.51
CA ALA A 4 16.41 9.62 1.34
C ALA A 4 17.92 9.49 1.57
N ARG A 5 18.72 9.63 0.50
CA ARG A 5 20.18 9.64 0.59
C ARG A 5 20.71 10.78 1.46
N LYS A 6 20.19 12.01 1.29
CA LYS A 6 20.58 13.16 2.12
C LYS A 6 20.30 12.91 3.61
N ARG A 7 19.30 12.11 3.93
CA ARG A 7 18.88 11.77 5.29
C ARG A 7 19.56 10.50 5.82
N GLY A 8 20.42 9.85 5.02
CA GLY A 8 21.07 8.61 5.41
C GLY A 8 20.12 7.42 5.52
N ALA A 9 18.99 7.44 4.81
CA ALA A 9 18.04 6.34 4.76
C ALA A 9 18.39 5.35 3.64
N ASP A 10 18.14 4.07 3.88
CA ASP A 10 18.41 2.98 2.92
C ASP A 10 17.38 2.92 1.77
N GLY A 11 16.20 3.52 1.98
CA GLY A 11 15.11 3.46 1.01
C GLY A 11 14.08 4.58 1.15
N VAL A 12 13.12 4.58 0.24
CA VAL A 12 11.92 5.42 0.27
C VAL A 12 10.70 4.63 -0.18
N VAL A 13 9.62 4.75 0.58
CA VAL A 13 8.28 4.27 0.22
C VAL A 13 7.44 5.47 -0.18
N CYS A 14 6.72 5.38 -1.31
CA CYS A 14 5.85 6.43 -1.81
C CYS A 14 4.62 5.86 -2.54
N GLY A 15 3.65 6.70 -2.84
CA GLY A 15 2.50 6.37 -3.70
C GLY A 15 2.30 7.39 -4.82
N HIS A 16 1.06 7.85 -5.01
CA HIS A 16 0.63 8.96 -5.88
C HIS A 16 0.59 8.70 -7.40
N ILE A 17 1.47 7.87 -7.96
CA ILE A 17 1.52 7.61 -9.42
C ILE A 17 0.71 6.38 -9.86
N HIS A 18 0.03 5.71 -8.92
CA HIS A 18 -0.83 4.53 -9.14
C HIS A 18 -0.14 3.42 -9.93
N HIS A 19 1.15 3.24 -9.69
CA HIS A 19 1.95 2.21 -10.35
C HIS A 19 2.91 1.59 -9.33
N ALA A 20 2.66 0.32 -9.02
CA ALA A 20 3.52 -0.42 -8.11
C ALA A 20 4.89 -0.66 -8.74
N GLU A 21 5.96 -0.35 -8.02
CA GLU A 21 7.31 -0.50 -8.52
C GLU A 21 8.29 -0.70 -7.36
N MET A 22 9.25 -1.61 -7.53
CA MET A 22 10.37 -1.78 -6.62
C MET A 22 11.67 -1.84 -7.41
N ARG A 23 12.58 -0.89 -7.17
CA ARG A 23 13.89 -0.85 -7.83
C ARG A 23 14.93 -0.09 -7.03
N GLU A 24 16.20 -0.38 -7.32
CA GLU A 24 17.35 0.38 -6.85
C GLU A 24 17.53 1.66 -7.67
N ILE A 25 17.73 2.80 -7.00
CA ILE A 25 18.06 4.08 -7.64
C ILE A 25 19.21 4.75 -6.87
N ASP A 26 20.39 4.80 -7.48
CA ASP A 26 21.60 5.39 -6.91
C ASP A 26 21.95 4.82 -5.50
N GLY A 27 21.75 3.52 -5.28
CA GLY A 27 22.01 2.86 -3.99
C GLY A 27 20.95 3.12 -2.93
N VAL A 28 19.76 3.58 -3.33
CA VAL A 28 18.59 3.75 -2.47
C VAL A 28 17.46 2.90 -3.01
N LEU A 29 16.87 2.07 -2.14
CA LEU A 29 15.70 1.29 -2.50
C LEU A 29 14.49 2.22 -2.71
N TYR A 30 13.89 2.17 -3.91
CA TYR A 30 12.66 2.86 -4.23
C TYR A 30 11.50 1.87 -4.25
N CYS A 31 10.47 2.15 -3.47
CA CYS A 31 9.24 1.37 -3.43
C CYS A 31 8.03 2.27 -3.68
N ASN A 32 7.21 1.90 -4.65
CA ASN A 32 5.86 2.42 -4.86
C ASN A 32 4.85 1.33 -4.52
N ASP A 33 3.88 1.65 -3.66
CA ASP A 33 2.84 0.72 -3.21
C ASP A 33 1.70 0.54 -4.22
N GLY A 34 1.63 1.38 -5.25
CA GLY A 34 0.61 1.32 -6.28
C GLY A 34 -0.73 1.87 -5.79
N ASP A 35 -1.80 1.13 -6.06
CA ASP A 35 -3.15 1.53 -5.68
C ASP A 35 -4.08 0.31 -5.53
N TRP A 36 -5.20 0.51 -4.84
CA TRP A 36 -6.12 -0.57 -4.44
C TRP A 36 -7.37 -0.66 -5.33
N VAL A 37 -7.39 0.10 -6.42
CA VAL A 37 -8.56 0.22 -7.30
C VAL A 37 -8.26 -0.37 -8.67
N GLU A 38 -7.17 0.06 -9.28
CA GLU A 38 -6.73 -0.31 -10.62
C GLU A 38 -5.67 -1.43 -10.54
N SER A 39 -4.58 -1.23 -9.79
CA SER A 39 -3.51 -2.22 -9.73
C SER A 39 -3.74 -3.36 -8.71
N LEU A 40 -4.56 -3.14 -7.68
CA LEU A 40 -4.80 -4.11 -6.58
C LEU A 40 -3.48 -4.58 -5.94
N THR A 41 -2.58 -3.64 -5.70
CA THR A 41 -1.25 -3.91 -5.15
C THR A 41 -1.10 -3.43 -3.72
N ALA A 42 -0.17 -4.06 -2.99
CA ALA A 42 0.22 -3.63 -1.65
C ALA A 42 1.71 -3.88 -1.41
N LEU A 43 2.40 -2.93 -0.78
CA LEU A 43 3.76 -3.14 -0.27
C LEU A 43 3.69 -3.75 1.13
N VAL A 44 4.39 -4.85 1.35
CA VAL A 44 4.49 -5.51 2.67
C VAL A 44 5.95 -5.65 3.09
N GLU A 45 6.19 -5.53 4.40
CA GLU A 45 7.44 -5.88 5.06
C GLU A 45 7.24 -7.16 5.85
N HIS A 46 8.09 -8.15 5.60
CA HIS A 46 8.10 -9.42 6.30
C HIS A 46 8.89 -9.30 7.62
N ALA A 47 8.64 -10.20 8.57
CA ALA A 47 9.33 -10.19 9.87
C ALA A 47 10.86 -10.39 9.79
N ASP A 48 11.36 -10.88 8.65
CA ASP A 48 12.79 -11.02 8.34
C ASP A 48 13.39 -9.74 7.69
N GLY A 49 12.60 -8.68 7.53
CA GLY A 49 12.99 -7.42 6.92
C GLY A 49 12.92 -7.39 5.39
N ARG A 50 12.45 -8.46 4.74
CA ARG A 50 12.25 -8.48 3.29
C ARG A 50 11.04 -7.63 2.90
N LEU A 51 11.18 -6.83 1.85
CA LEU A 51 10.06 -6.12 1.23
C LEU A 51 9.52 -6.89 0.02
N GLU A 52 8.20 -6.85 -0.18
CA GLU A 52 7.51 -7.50 -1.29
C GLU A 52 6.33 -6.65 -1.76
N ILE A 53 6.10 -6.60 -3.08
CA ILE A 53 4.84 -6.11 -3.65
C ILE A 53 3.92 -7.31 -3.86
N LEU A 54 2.80 -7.31 -3.16
CA LEU A 54 1.71 -8.22 -3.41
C LEU A 54 0.84 -7.67 -4.53
N ASP A 55 0.52 -8.50 -5.51
CA ASP A 55 -0.36 -8.18 -6.64
C ASP A 55 -1.56 -9.13 -6.61
N TRP A 56 -2.74 -8.59 -6.33
CA TRP A 56 -4.00 -9.34 -6.32
C TRP A 56 -4.71 -9.38 -7.68
N SER A 57 -4.26 -8.61 -8.67
CA SER A 57 -4.82 -8.66 -10.03
C SER A 57 -4.45 -9.96 -10.74
N THR A 58 -3.27 -10.50 -10.44
CA THR A 58 -2.75 -11.74 -11.03
C THR A 58 -3.05 -12.98 -10.19
N ARG A 59 -3.31 -12.80 -8.88
CA ARG A 59 -3.77 -13.86 -7.97
C ARG A 59 -5.28 -13.98 -8.12
N GLY A 60 -5.74 -14.91 -8.96
CA GLY A 60 -7.16 -15.11 -9.29
C GLY A 60 -8.09 -14.96 -8.08
N HIS A 61 -9.23 -14.28 -8.29
CA HIS A 61 -10.17 -13.84 -7.24
C HIS A 61 -10.24 -14.80 -6.04
N PRO A 62 -9.81 -14.38 -4.84
CA PRO A 62 -10.14 -15.09 -3.62
C PRO A 62 -11.61 -14.79 -3.28
N GLY A 63 -12.52 -15.35 -4.09
CA GLY A 63 -13.96 -15.34 -3.83
C GLY A 63 -14.36 -16.25 -2.67
N GLU A 64 -13.44 -17.06 -2.14
CA GLU A 64 -13.65 -17.86 -0.94
C GLU A 64 -12.92 -17.20 0.24
N ARG A 65 -13.54 -16.15 0.80
CA ARG A 65 -13.09 -15.63 2.10
C ARG A 65 -13.56 -16.61 3.17
N VAL A 66 -12.71 -17.55 3.59
CA VAL A 66 -12.90 -18.25 4.87
C VAL A 66 -12.53 -17.26 5.95
N VAL A 67 -13.51 -16.54 6.48
CA VAL A 67 -13.35 -15.82 7.75
C VAL A 67 -13.44 -16.83 8.89
N PRO A 68 -12.43 -17.01 9.74
CA PRO A 68 -12.63 -17.61 11.04
C PRO A 68 -13.64 -16.76 11.81
N GLU A 69 -14.68 -17.39 12.38
CA GLU A 69 -15.83 -16.71 13.00
C GLU A 69 -15.42 -15.73 14.13
N ASP A 70 -14.22 -15.89 14.69
CA ASP A 70 -13.71 -15.13 15.83
C ASP A 70 -13.14 -13.73 15.48
N GLU A 71 -12.79 -13.43 14.22
CA GLU A 71 -12.22 -12.11 13.84
C GLU A 71 -13.25 -11.07 13.41
N ALA A 72 -14.52 -11.45 13.23
CA ALA A 72 -15.60 -10.51 12.87
C ALA A 72 -15.93 -9.49 13.99
N ALA A 73 -15.35 -9.63 15.18
CA ALA A 73 -15.66 -8.86 16.37
C ALA A 73 -14.71 -7.67 16.67
N ILE A 74 -13.64 -7.44 15.90
CA ILE A 74 -12.73 -6.31 16.15
C ILE A 74 -13.02 -5.14 15.20
N ALA A 75 -14.18 -4.53 15.35
CA ALA A 75 -14.32 -3.10 15.10
C ALA A 75 -14.37 -2.42 16.48
N PRO A 76 -13.42 -1.54 16.84
CA PRO A 76 -13.51 -0.84 18.12
C PRO A 76 -14.82 -0.03 18.17
N PRO A 77 -15.63 -0.16 19.23
CA PRO A 77 -16.89 0.56 19.33
C PRO A 77 -16.59 2.07 19.39
N GLY A 78 -17.06 2.80 18.37
CA GLY A 78 -16.97 4.27 18.32
C GLY A 78 -16.15 4.87 17.18
N VAL A 79 -15.48 4.06 16.34
CA VAL A 79 -14.90 4.58 15.09
C VAL A 79 -16.02 4.74 14.06
N ARG A 80 -16.46 5.98 13.83
CA ARG A 80 -17.21 6.29 12.61
C ARG A 80 -16.27 6.02 11.44
N ALA A 81 -16.69 5.19 10.49
CA ALA A 81 -16.05 5.17 9.18
C ALA A 81 -15.96 6.62 8.69
N PRO A 82 -14.80 7.12 8.23
CA PRO A 82 -14.74 8.47 7.71
C PRO A 82 -15.74 8.55 6.56
N GLU A 83 -16.72 9.44 6.69
CA GLU A 83 -17.56 9.84 5.57
C GLU A 83 -16.59 10.42 4.54
N LEU A 84 -16.29 9.64 3.50
CA LEU A 84 -15.47 10.04 2.37
C LEU A 84 -16.24 11.14 1.62
N ALA A 85 -16.12 12.38 2.10
CA ALA A 85 -16.29 13.55 1.27
C ALA A 85 -15.18 13.50 0.22
N VAL A 86 -15.50 12.91 -0.95
CA VAL A 86 -14.75 13.12 -2.17
C VAL A 86 -14.86 14.62 -2.47
N LEU A 87 -13.88 15.39 -1.98
CA LEU A 87 -13.73 16.78 -2.37
C LEU A 87 -13.30 16.76 -3.84
N SER A 88 -14.28 16.81 -4.73
CA SER A 88 -14.05 17.18 -6.12
C SER A 88 -13.38 18.55 -6.09
N ALA A 89 -12.09 18.58 -6.43
CA ALA A 89 -11.37 19.82 -6.65
C ALA A 89 -11.99 20.49 -7.88
N ALA A 90 -12.95 21.39 -7.62
CA ALA A 90 -13.24 22.47 -8.54
C ALA A 90 -11.96 23.31 -8.66
N LEU A 91 -11.29 23.21 -9.80
CA LEU A 91 -10.38 24.23 -10.27
C LEU A 91 -11.12 25.08 -11.32
N PRO A 92 -10.86 26.40 -11.36
CA PRO A 92 -11.67 27.39 -12.07
C PRO A 92 -11.70 27.21 -13.59
#